data_AF-A0A1H9WCU7-F1
#
_entry.id   AF-A0A1H9WCU7-F1
#
_cell.length_a   1.000
_cell.length_b   1.000
_cell.length_c   1.000
_cell.angle_alpha   90.00
_cell.angle_beta   90.00
_cell.angle_gamma   90.00
#
_symmetry.space_group_name_H-M   'P 1'
#
loop_
_entity.id
_entity.type
_entity.pdbx_description
1 polymer ?
#
loop_
_entity_poly.entity_id
_entity_poly.type
_entity_poly.pdbx_seq_one_letter_code
_entity_poly.pdbx_strand_id
1 'polypeptide(L)' 'MKNEIMNALGGILNNPGDKFEARVTKSGNKVAKFSSGDGSLKASKTVYPNGTVHETRTYKQ' A
#
# COMPACT_ATOMS: atom_id res chain seq x y z
N MET A 1 -7.75 7.96 -17.71
CA MET A 1 -8.01 8.09 -16.26
C MET A 1 -8.58 6.85 -15.58
N LYS A 2 -9.85 6.42 -15.76
CA LYS A 2 -10.37 5.21 -15.06
C LYS A 2 -9.58 3.93 -15.38
N ASN A 3 -9.21 3.72 -16.65
CA ASN A 3 -8.39 2.58 -17.05
C ASN A 3 -6.95 2.61 -16.53
N GLU A 4 -6.38 3.79 -16.32
CA GLU A 4 -4.98 3.91 -15.86
C GLU A 4 -4.86 3.57 -14.37
N ILE A 5 -5.85 3.99 -13.57
CA ILE A 5 -5.91 3.64 -12.16
C ILE A 5 -6.13 2.14 -11.99
N MET A 6 -7.02 1.53 -12.79
CA MET A 6 -7.26 0.08 -12.75
C MET A 6 -6.06 -0.71 -13.24
N ASN A 7 -5.32 -0.24 -14.24
CA ASN A 7 -4.07 -0.87 -14.68
C ASN A 7 -2.96 -0.77 -13.62
N ALA A 8 -2.82 0.38 -12.97
CA ALA A 8 -1.83 0.58 -11.91
C ALA A 8 -2.14 -0.25 -10.64
N LEU A 9 -3.43 -0.36 -10.28
CA LEU A 9 -3.87 -1.16 -9.14
C LEU A 9 -4.01 -2.65 -9.45
N GLY A 10 -4.19 -3.03 -10.72
CA GLY A 10 -4.35 -4.43 -11.14
C GLY A 10 -3.14 -5.31 -10.82
N GLY A 11 -1.93 -4.73 -10.76
CA GLY A 11 -0.74 -5.45 -10.29
C GLY A 11 -0.63 -5.55 -8.76
N ILE A 12 -1.40 -4.75 -8.02
CA ILE A 12 -1.33 -4.63 -6.56
C ILE A 12 -2.49 -5.39 -5.89
N LEU A 13 -3.70 -5.31 -6.43
CA LEU A 13 -4.92 -5.95 -5.91
C LEU A 13 -5.29 -7.14 -6.80
N ASN A 14 -4.72 -8.30 -6.53
CA ASN A 14 -4.83 -9.47 -7.40
C ASN A 14 -5.94 -10.43 -6.97
N ASN A 15 -6.25 -10.50 -5.66
CA ASN A 15 -7.19 -11.46 -5.10
C ASN A 15 -8.43 -10.76 -4.50
N PRO A 16 -9.59 -11.45 -4.50
CA PRO A 16 -10.75 -10.97 -3.77
C PRO A 16 -10.42 -10.69 -2.30
N GLY A 17 -10.79 -9.49 -1.83
CA GLY A 17 -10.55 -9.06 -0.46
C GLY A 17 -9.22 -8.34 -0.24
N ASP A 18 -8.33 -8.28 -1.23
CA ASP A 18 -7.12 -7.44 -1.16
C ASP A 18 -7.49 -5.97 -0.93
N LYS A 19 -6.67 -5.27 -0.15
CA LYS A 19 -6.88 -3.86 0.19
C LYS A 19 -5.60 -3.06 -0.01
N PHE A 20 -5.74 -1.93 -0.67
CA PHE A 20 -4.68 -0.93 -0.84
C PHE A 20 -5.17 0.42 -0.37
N GLU A 21 -4.41 1.06 0.51
CA GLU A 21 -4.68 2.41 1.02
C GLU A 21 -3.45 3.28 0.77
N ALA A 22 -3.66 4.44 0.13
CA ALA A 22 -2.65 5.46 -0.03
C ALA A 22 -3.17 6.79 0.52
N ARG A 23 -2.35 7.46 1.34
CA ARG A 23 -2.71 8.74 1.95
C ARG A 23 -1.50 9.64 2.17
N VAL A 24 -1.76 10.95 2.20
CA VAL A 24 -0.81 11.95 2.69
C VAL A 24 -1.31 12.42 4.06
N THR A 25 -0.46 12.37 5.08
CA THR A 25 -0.81 12.82 6.44
C THR A 25 -0.70 14.35 6.55
N LYS A 26 -1.30 14.94 7.60
CA LYS A 26 -1.16 16.38 7.89
C LYS A 26 0.30 16.82 8.07
N SER A 27 1.16 15.92 8.52
CA SER A 27 2.60 16.14 8.66
C SER A 27 3.39 15.98 7.36
N GLY A 28 2.72 15.70 6.22
CA GLY A 28 3.35 15.54 4.91
C GLY A 28 3.90 14.14 4.62
N ASN A 29 3.65 13.14 5.49
CA ASN A 29 4.11 11.77 5.23
C ASN A 29 3.27 11.15 4.12
N LYS A 30 3.91 10.53 3.13
CA LYS A 30 3.24 9.72 2.10
C LYS A 30 3.21 8.27 2.57
N VAL A 31 2.04 7.72 2.83
CA VAL A 31 1.86 6.38 3.36
C VAL A 31 1.10 5.53 2.35
N ALA A 32 1.67 4.38 1.99
CA ALA A 32 1.01 3.33 1.24
C ALA A 32 0.93 2.07 2.11
N LYS A 33 -0.22 1.40 2.10
CA LYS A 33 -0.47 0.15 2.82
C LYS A 33 -1.14 -0.85 1.90
N PHE A 34 -0.71 -2.10 2.02
CA PHE A 34 -1.31 -3.24 1.36
C PHE A 34 -1.63 -4.31 2.41
N SER A 35 -2.78 -4.96 2.26
CA SER A 35 -3.14 -6.17 2.98
C SER A 35 -3.76 -7.14 2.00
N SER A 36 -3.29 -8.39 2.00
CA SER A 36 -3.97 -9.45 1.28
C SER A 36 -5.30 -9.79 1.94
N GLY A 37 -6.28 -10.23 1.15
CA GLY A 37 -7.62 -10.58 1.64
C GLY A 37 -7.63 -11.74 2.63
N ASP A 38 -6.73 -12.71 2.44
CA ASP A 38 -6.51 -13.86 3.33
C ASP A 38 -5.69 -13.50 4.59
N GLY A 39 -5.17 -12.27 4.67
CA GLY A 39 -4.31 -11.81 5.74
C GLY A 39 -2.91 -12.45 5.79
N SER A 40 -2.50 -13.19 4.75
CA SER A 40 -1.17 -13.80 4.65
C SER A 40 -0.04 -12.78 4.52
N LEU A 41 -0.32 -11.60 3.96
CA LEU A 41 0.65 -10.53 3.75
C LEU A 41 0.07 -9.18 4.18
N LYS A 42 0.85 -8.45 4.97
CA LYS A 42 0.68 -7.01 5.21
C LYS A 42 1.95 -6.28 4.85
N ALA A 43 1.85 -5.23 4.05
CA ALA A 43 2.98 -4.39 3.69
C ALA A 43 2.64 -2.92 3.89
N SER A 44 3.63 -2.12 4.28
CA SER A 44 3.48 -0.66 4.30
C SER A 44 4.77 0.03 3.90
N LYS A 45 4.63 1.21 3.30
CA LYS A 45 5.73 2.11 2.94
C LYS A 45 5.34 3.52 3.36
N THR A 46 6.20 4.15 4.14
CA THR A 46 6.07 5.54 4.55
C THR A 46 7.26 6.32 4.03
N VAL A 47 7.01 7.39 3.28
CA VAL A 47 8.01 8.38 2.88
C VAL A 47 7.77 9.64 3.70
N TYR A 48 8.74 10.01 4.52
CA TYR A 48 8.69 11.20 5.35
C TYR A 48 9.11 12.44 4.54
N PRO A 49 8.71 13.66 4.96
CA PRO A 49 9.07 14.91 4.27
C PRO A 49 10.58 15.13 4.14
N ASN A 50 11.36 14.63 5.09
CA ASN A 50 12.83 14.69 5.08
C ASN A 50 13.46 13.68 4.10
N GLY A 51 12.67 12.92 3.34
CA GLY A 51 13.12 11.91 2.41
C GLY A 51 13.38 10.53 3.02
N THR A 52 13.29 10.37 4.35
CA THR A 52 13.41 9.05 4.98
C THR A 52 12.31 8.11 4.46
N VAL A 53 12.66 6.86 4.23
CA VAL A 53 11.74 5.80 3.80
C VAL A 53 11.71 4.71 4.86
N HIS A 54 10.52 4.37 5.34
CA HIS A 54 10.31 3.25 6.26
C HIS A 54 9.37 2.24 5.61
N GLU A 55 9.83 0.99 5.50
CA GLU A 55 9.11 -0.11 4.89
C GLU A 55 8.88 -1.22 5.91
N THR A 56 7.69 -1.81 5.89
CA THR A 56 7.34 -2.96 6.72
C THR A 56 6.71 -4.03 5.85
N ARG A 57 7.11 -5.30 6.05
CA ARG A 57 6.46 -6.47 5.45
C ARG A 57 6.27 -7.51 6.54
N THR A 58 5.07 -8.05 6.64
CA THR A 58 4.69 -9.06 7.61
C THR A 58 4.01 -10.19 6.87
N TYR A 59 4.52 -11.41 7.07
CA TYR A 59 3.98 -12.63 6.51
C TYR A 59 3.39 -13.46 7.64
N LYS A 60 2.18 -13.98 7.43
CA LYS A 60 1.59 -14.97 8.33
C LYS A 60 2.24 -16.32 8.03
N GLN A 61 2.76 -16.97 9.08
CA GLN A 61 3.25 -18.35 9.03
C GLN A 61 2.12 -19.33 9.33
#